data_AF-A0A9N9ZPX1-F1
#
_entry.id   AF-A0A9N9ZPX1-F1
#
_cell.length_a   1.000
_cell.length_b   1.000
_cell.length_c   1.000
_cell.angle_alpha   90.00
_cell.angle_beta   90.00
_cell.angle_gamma   90.00
#
_symmetry.space_group_name_H-M   'P 1'
#
loop_
_entity.id
_entity.type
_entity.pdbx_description
1 polymer ?
#
loop_
_entity_poly.entity_id
_entity_poly.type
_entity_poly.pdbx_seq_one_letter_code
_entity_poly.pdbx_strand_id
1 'polypeptide(L)'
;MLRRQKSPLRRPRYDGPSTQRGGNYSGQRAGAKNQQWGPKSFQNREQKPFQDRQQKWSQNREQKPGLHKGSSDPGEPTSASQPEKKKEVEDWRIQKEMLKAKFPDGWKPIKRLSPDALAGIRALNAQFPDIYTTSTLAAKFEVSPENIRRILKSHWQPSVDEEQSRQERWHRRGMQIWEKKAALGVKPPRKWRAEGITRDPRYHDRRRARIQRDKVWEEEETNKYRAYREGLQKAAGKVV
;
A
#
# COMPACT_ATOMS: atom_id res chain seq x y z
N MET A 1 -57.48 -17.57 -5.56
CA MET A 1 -56.19 -17.70 -6.29
C MET A 1 -55.91 -16.38 -7.04
N LEU A 2 -55.13 -15.46 -6.46
CA LEU A 2 -54.89 -14.14 -7.05
C LEU A 2 -53.73 -14.20 -8.06
N ARG A 3 -54.08 -14.00 -9.33
CA ARG A 3 -53.16 -13.96 -10.48
C ARG A 3 -52.22 -12.77 -10.34
N ARG A 4 -50.93 -13.04 -10.13
CA ARG A 4 -49.84 -12.04 -10.21
C ARG A 4 -49.83 -11.48 -11.64
N GLN A 5 -50.37 -10.28 -11.84
CA GLN A 5 -50.29 -9.56 -13.12
C GLN A 5 -48.82 -9.29 -13.44
N LYS A 6 -48.37 -9.70 -14.62
CA LYS A 6 -47.00 -9.50 -15.12
C LYS A 6 -46.75 -8.00 -15.28
N SER A 7 -45.71 -7.49 -14.64
CA SER A 7 -45.21 -6.13 -14.84
C SER A 7 -44.88 -5.90 -16.32
N PRO A 8 -45.36 -4.82 -16.96
CA PRO A 8 -45.00 -4.53 -18.32
C PRO A 8 -43.60 -3.92 -18.37
N LEU A 9 -42.82 -4.38 -19.35
CA LEU A 9 -41.65 -3.70 -19.93
C LEU A 9 -40.41 -3.58 -19.02
N ARG A 10 -39.58 -4.63 -19.04
CA ARG A 10 -38.12 -4.42 -18.97
C ARG A 10 -37.76 -3.45 -20.09
N ARG A 11 -36.98 -2.41 -19.78
CA ARG A 11 -36.38 -1.51 -20.77
C ARG A 11 -35.91 -2.29 -22.01
N PRO A 12 -36.15 -1.79 -23.23
CA PRO A 12 -35.38 -2.27 -24.36
C PRO A 12 -33.91 -2.10 -23.98
N ARG A 13 -33.11 -3.18 -24.07
CA ARG A 13 -31.66 -3.02 -24.06
C ARG A 13 -31.38 -2.11 -25.25
N TYR A 14 -31.02 -0.87 -24.99
CA TYR A 14 -30.49 0.00 -26.01
C TYR A 14 -29.14 -0.61 -26.39
N ASP A 15 -29.17 -1.48 -27.40
CA ASP A 15 -27.99 -1.93 -28.11
C ASP A 15 -27.54 -0.70 -28.93
N GLY A 16 -26.79 0.18 -28.25
CA GLY A 16 -26.08 1.26 -28.92
C GLY A 16 -25.23 0.67 -30.06
N PRO A 17 -24.92 1.47 -31.10
CA PRO A 17 -24.15 1.00 -32.24
C PRO A 17 -22.91 0.27 -31.72
N SER A 18 -22.80 -1.01 -32.08
CA SER A 18 -21.65 -1.83 -31.74
C SER A 18 -20.43 -1.13 -32.30
N THR A 19 -19.74 -0.37 -31.46
CA THR A 19 -18.40 0.05 -31.80
C THR A 19 -17.63 -1.26 -31.78
N GLN A 20 -17.42 -1.85 -32.96
CA GLN A 20 -16.33 -2.77 -33.18
C GLN A 20 -15.05 -2.01 -32.83
N ARG A 21 -14.73 -1.95 -31.56
CA ARG A 21 -13.42 -1.56 -31.06
C ARG A 21 -12.70 -2.85 -30.71
N GLY A 22 -12.46 -3.66 -31.75
CA GLY A 22 -11.29 -4.51 -31.83
C GLY A 22 -10.06 -3.62 -31.87
N GLY A 23 -9.75 -3.02 -30.72
CA GLY A 23 -8.55 -2.23 -30.51
C GLY A 23 -7.52 -3.14 -29.89
N ASN A 24 -6.77 -3.83 -30.74
CA ASN A 24 -5.49 -4.42 -30.38
C ASN A 24 -4.69 -3.36 -29.61
N TYR A 25 -4.44 -3.60 -28.33
CA TYR A 25 -3.37 -2.92 -27.61
C TYR A 25 -2.01 -3.49 -28.09
N SER A 26 -1.71 -3.33 -29.38
CA SER A 26 -0.33 -3.31 -29.89
C SER A 26 0.15 -1.86 -29.78
N GLY A 27 0.46 -1.45 -28.56
CA GLY A 27 1.22 -0.23 -28.33
C GLY A 27 2.61 -0.44 -28.88
N GLN A 28 2.85 0.04 -30.10
CA GLN A 28 4.17 0.31 -30.63
C GLN A 28 4.83 1.32 -29.69
N ARG A 29 5.70 0.82 -28.81
CA ARG A 29 6.67 1.65 -28.10
C ARG A 29 7.56 2.29 -29.14
N ALA A 30 7.48 3.61 -29.26
CA ALA A 30 8.50 4.42 -29.89
C ALA A 30 9.88 4.04 -29.31
N GLY A 31 10.88 3.99 -30.18
CA GLY A 31 12.18 3.37 -29.94
C GLY A 31 12.91 3.95 -28.73
N ALA A 32 13.01 3.11 -27.70
CA ALA A 32 14.08 3.19 -26.71
C ALA A 32 15.03 2.03 -27.00
N LYS A 33 16.29 2.39 -27.26
CA LYS A 33 17.41 1.53 -27.67
C LYS A 33 17.39 0.19 -26.95
N ASN A 34 17.34 -0.87 -27.75
CA ASN A 34 17.34 -2.27 -27.35
C ASN A 34 18.68 -2.63 -26.67
N GLN A 35 18.75 -2.48 -25.34
CA GLN A 35 19.77 -3.13 -24.52
C GLN A 35 19.22 -4.47 -24.10
N GLN A 36 19.56 -5.48 -24.89
CA GLN A 36 19.34 -6.89 -24.63
C GLN A 36 19.97 -7.27 -23.28
N TRP A 37 19.16 -7.48 -22.25
CA TRP A 37 19.59 -8.22 -21.06
C TRP A 37 19.55 -9.70 -21.40
N GLY A 38 20.58 -10.17 -22.12
CA GLY A 38 20.92 -11.59 -22.13
C GLY A 38 21.34 -12.05 -20.72
N PRO A 39 21.28 -13.36 -20.40
CA PRO A 39 21.93 -13.87 -19.22
C PRO A 39 23.41 -13.51 -19.32
N LYS A 40 23.88 -12.59 -18.49
CA LYS A 40 25.32 -12.36 -18.34
C LYS A 40 25.88 -13.69 -17.86
N SER A 41 26.60 -14.36 -18.74
CA SER A 41 27.46 -15.48 -18.42
C SER A 41 28.34 -15.06 -17.25
N PHE A 42 28.00 -15.52 -16.05
CA PHE A 42 28.88 -15.50 -14.88
C PHE A 42 29.94 -16.57 -15.10
N GLN A 43 30.80 -16.36 -16.10
CA GLN A 43 32.03 -17.11 -16.22
C GLN A 43 33.07 -16.40 -15.36
N ASN A 44 33.49 -17.09 -14.30
CA ASN A 44 34.67 -16.84 -13.47
C ASN A 44 34.92 -15.39 -13.04
N ARG A 45 34.16 -14.95 -12.04
CA ARG A 45 34.72 -14.02 -11.05
C ARG A 45 35.40 -14.84 -9.98
N GLU A 46 36.68 -15.12 -10.19
CA GLU A 46 37.54 -15.71 -9.18
C GLU A 46 37.36 -14.97 -7.86
N GLN A 47 36.95 -15.70 -6.83
CA GLN A 47 36.89 -15.20 -5.47
C GLN A 47 38.34 -15.04 -5.02
N LYS A 48 38.88 -13.81 -5.10
CA LYS A 48 40.14 -13.52 -4.42
C LYS A 48 39.96 -13.78 -2.92
N PRO A 49 40.86 -14.55 -2.28
CA PRO A 49 40.74 -14.89 -0.87
C PRO A 49 40.81 -13.61 0.00
N PHE A 50 40.02 -13.62 1.06
CA PHE A 50 39.79 -12.50 1.99
C PHE A 50 41.06 -11.98 2.70
N GLN A 51 42.19 -12.69 2.60
CA GLN A 51 43.42 -12.41 3.33
C GLN A 51 44.27 -11.27 2.74
N ASP A 52 44.06 -10.87 1.47
CA ASP A 52 44.85 -9.80 0.83
C ASP A 52 44.35 -8.36 1.09
N ARG A 53 43.29 -8.20 1.90
CA ARG A 53 42.76 -6.87 2.24
C ARG A 53 43.48 -6.21 3.43
N GLN A 54 44.23 -6.97 4.23
CA GLN A 54 44.95 -6.42 5.39
C GLN A 54 46.30 -5.77 5.04
N GLN A 55 46.96 -6.17 3.95
CA GLN A 55 48.28 -5.62 3.62
C GLN A 55 48.24 -4.30 2.82
N LYS A 56 47.09 -3.94 2.23
CA LYS A 56 46.98 -2.69 1.44
C LYS A 56 46.73 -1.44 2.29
N TRP A 57 46.39 -1.60 3.58
CA TRP A 57 46.23 -0.47 4.51
C TRP A 57 47.59 -0.06 5.12
N SER A 58 48.57 -0.97 5.26
CA SER A 58 49.85 -0.64 5.90
C SER A 58 50.77 0.20 5.03
N GLN A 59 50.79 -0.01 3.71
CA GLN A 59 51.73 0.72 2.83
C GLN A 59 51.32 2.16 2.49
N ASN A 60 50.07 2.57 2.76
CA ASN A 60 49.60 3.93 2.43
C ASN A 60 49.72 4.92 3.60
N ARG A 61 50.31 4.49 4.72
CA ARG A 61 50.55 5.35 5.91
C ARG A 61 51.94 6.00 5.90
N GLU A 62 52.85 5.52 5.06
CA GLU A 62 54.25 5.94 5.04
C GLU A 62 54.58 7.01 3.98
N GLN A 63 53.58 7.65 3.36
CA GLN A 63 53.78 8.71 2.37
C GLN A 63 53.08 10.04 2.71
N LYS A 64 53.10 10.46 3.99
CA LYS A 64 52.86 11.87 4.31
C LYS A 64 54.14 12.52 4.82
N PRO A 65 54.85 13.33 4.00
CA PRO A 65 55.93 14.15 4.51
C PRO A 65 55.35 15.19 5.47
N GLY A 66 55.96 15.29 6.65
CA GLY A 66 55.61 16.28 7.68
C GLY A 66 55.89 17.69 7.17
N LEU A 67 54.90 18.57 7.32
CA LEU A 67 55.08 19.99 7.06
C LEU A 67 55.61 20.68 8.33
N HIS A 68 56.68 21.43 8.11
CA HIS A 68 57.64 21.90 9.09
C HIS A 68 57.12 22.96 10.06
N LYS A 69 57.78 23.02 11.21
CA LYS A 69 57.70 24.05 12.23
C LYS A 69 58.66 25.20 11.91
N GLY A 70 58.14 26.43 11.98
CA GLY A 70 58.89 27.63 12.35
C GLY A 70 59.07 28.68 11.25
N SER A 71 58.45 29.85 11.43
CA SER A 71 59.16 31.13 11.64
C SER A 71 58.17 32.29 11.70
N SER A 72 58.37 33.17 12.68
CA SER A 72 57.65 34.41 12.90
C SER A 72 57.94 35.45 11.82
N ASP A 73 56.93 36.24 11.42
CA ASP A 73 57.09 37.65 11.05
C ASP A 73 55.75 38.39 11.26
N PRO A 74 55.70 39.59 11.88
CA PRO A 74 54.46 40.31 12.17
C PRO A 74 54.20 41.43 11.16
N GLY A 75 53.07 41.38 10.46
CA GLY A 75 52.67 42.45 9.53
C GLY A 75 51.20 42.45 9.15
N GLU A 76 50.47 43.44 9.68
CA GLU A 76 49.18 44.01 9.26
C GLU A 76 47.83 43.28 9.51
N PRO A 77 46.84 43.97 10.13
CA PRO A 77 45.49 43.45 10.34
C PRO A 77 44.55 43.96 9.24
N THR A 78 44.31 43.16 8.19
CA THR A 78 43.17 43.40 7.31
C THR A 78 41.93 42.70 7.85
N SER A 79 41.09 43.51 8.48
CA SER A 79 39.65 43.32 8.65
C SER A 79 39.01 42.60 7.46
N ALA A 80 38.76 41.30 7.60
CA ALA A 80 37.89 40.55 6.69
C ALA A 80 37.04 39.59 7.52
N SER A 81 35.76 39.98 7.64
CA SER A 81 34.60 39.21 8.08
C SER A 81 34.84 37.69 8.03
N GLN A 82 35.00 37.08 9.21
CA GLN A 82 34.93 35.62 9.33
C GLN A 82 33.49 35.22 8.95
N PRO A 83 33.27 34.41 7.90
CA PRO A 83 31.96 33.81 7.70
C PRO A 83 31.69 32.95 8.92
N GLU A 84 30.62 33.26 9.64
CA GLU A 84 30.17 32.48 10.80
C GLU A 84 30.21 31.00 10.42
N LYS A 85 31.13 30.25 11.05
CA LYS A 85 31.24 28.81 10.86
C LYS A 85 29.89 28.22 11.21
N LYS A 86 29.08 27.91 10.19
CA LYS A 86 27.87 27.13 10.33
C LYS A 86 28.29 25.90 11.12
N LYS A 87 27.85 25.82 12.38
CA LYS A 87 28.19 24.71 13.27
C LYS A 87 27.99 23.45 12.46
N GLU A 88 29.08 22.71 12.21
CA GLU A 88 29.04 21.47 11.45
C GLU A 88 28.12 20.54 12.23
N VAL A 89 26.85 20.51 11.82
CA VAL A 89 25.84 19.68 12.46
C VAL A 89 26.30 18.26 12.23
N GLU A 90 26.47 17.50 13.31
CA GLU A 90 27.03 16.16 13.20
C GLU A 90 26.15 15.28 12.31
N ASP A 91 26.76 14.42 11.49
CA ASP A 91 26.06 13.61 10.49
C ASP A 91 24.87 12.81 11.06
N TRP A 92 24.98 12.33 12.30
CA TRP A 92 23.90 11.57 12.96
C TRP A 92 22.66 12.44 13.21
N ARG A 93 22.84 13.74 13.47
CA ARG A 93 21.75 14.70 13.68
C ARG A 93 21.07 15.03 12.36
N ILE A 94 21.85 15.22 11.29
CA ILE A 94 21.32 15.37 9.92
C ILE A 94 20.50 14.14 9.55
N GLN A 95 21.02 12.93 9.74
CA GLN A 95 20.30 11.70 9.43
C GLN A 95 19.01 11.56 10.25
N LYS A 96 19.03 11.93 11.54
CA LYS A 96 17.84 11.91 12.40
C LYS A 96 16.79 12.90 11.93
N GLU A 97 17.18 14.11 11.54
CA GLU A 97 16.30 15.13 10.97
C GLU A 97 15.73 14.67 9.63
N MET A 98 16.54 14.09 8.75
CA MET A 98 16.10 13.49 7.49
C MET A 98 15.09 12.35 7.70
N LEU A 99 15.32 11.47 8.69
CA LEU A 99 14.38 10.39 9.03
C LEU A 99 13.05 10.94 9.54
N LYS A 100 13.09 11.97 10.39
CA LYS A 100 11.89 12.65 10.88
C LYS A 100 11.12 13.33 9.74
N ALA A 101 11.83 13.94 8.79
CA ALA A 101 11.23 14.55 7.61
C ALA A 101 10.59 13.52 6.67
N LYS A 102 11.24 12.36 6.45
CA LYS A 102 10.72 11.27 5.61
C LYS A 102 9.52 10.57 6.26
N PHE A 103 9.54 10.46 7.58
CA PHE A 103 8.54 9.73 8.38
C PHE A 103 7.96 10.64 9.46
N PRO A 104 7.08 11.59 9.10
CA PRO A 104 6.49 12.52 10.07
C PRO A 104 5.68 11.78 11.15
N ASP A 105 4.98 10.71 10.77
CA ASP A 105 4.24 9.86 11.72
C ASP A 105 5.13 8.77 12.38
N GLY A 106 6.44 8.82 12.17
CA GLY A 106 7.40 7.81 12.61
C GLY A 106 7.47 6.56 11.73
N TRP A 107 8.41 5.68 12.07
CA TRP A 107 8.61 4.42 11.36
C TRP A 107 7.43 3.47 11.61
N LYS A 108 6.65 3.17 10.56
CA LYS A 108 5.56 2.19 10.59
C LYS A 108 5.91 0.97 9.72
N PRO A 109 6.33 -0.17 10.31
CA PRO A 109 6.66 -1.37 9.51
C PRO A 109 5.45 -1.86 8.73
N ILE A 110 5.66 -2.24 7.47
CA ILE A 110 4.60 -2.60 6.51
C ILE A 110 4.01 -3.98 6.87
N LYS A 111 4.87 -5.00 7.03
CA LYS A 111 4.49 -6.38 7.35
C LYS A 111 4.57 -6.65 8.86
N ARG A 112 3.63 -6.11 9.63
CA ARG A 112 3.49 -6.48 11.05
C ARG A 112 2.66 -7.75 11.17
N LEU A 113 3.05 -8.64 12.08
CA LEU A 113 2.24 -9.79 12.45
C LEU A 113 1.10 -9.34 13.38
N SER A 114 -0.06 -9.98 13.27
CA SER A 114 -1.15 -9.77 14.23
C SER A 114 -0.77 -10.37 15.60
N PRO A 115 -1.29 -9.82 16.70
CA PRO A 115 -1.08 -10.40 18.04
C PRO A 115 -1.43 -11.90 18.08
N ASP A 116 -2.57 -12.25 17.50
CA ASP A 116 -3.03 -13.64 17.34
C ASP A 116 -2.06 -14.52 16.52
N ALA A 117 -1.44 -13.98 15.45
CA ALA A 117 -0.45 -14.74 14.69
C ALA A 117 0.83 -15.01 15.52
N LEU A 118 1.22 -14.09 16.41
CA LEU A 118 2.35 -14.31 17.31
C LEU A 118 2.06 -15.46 18.28
N ALA A 119 0.86 -15.46 18.87
CA ALA A 119 0.39 -16.54 19.74
C ALA A 119 0.30 -17.87 18.98
N GLY A 120 -0.26 -17.86 17.77
CA GLY A 120 -0.36 -19.03 16.89
C GLY A 120 1.00 -19.62 16.53
N ILE A 121 2.00 -18.79 16.21
CA ILE A 121 3.39 -19.24 15.96
C ILE A 121 3.94 -19.98 17.19
N ARG A 122 3.77 -19.41 18.39
CA ARG A 122 4.23 -20.02 19.64
C ARG A 122 3.51 -21.35 19.89
N ALA A 123 2.20 -21.38 19.72
CA ALA A 123 1.38 -22.58 19.90
C ALA A 123 1.78 -23.70 18.93
N LEU A 124 1.95 -23.41 17.64
CA LEU A 124 2.34 -24.40 16.63
C LEU A 124 3.70 -25.04 16.94
N ASN A 125 4.70 -24.22 17.28
CA ASN A 125 6.03 -24.71 17.62
C ASN A 125 6.05 -25.48 18.95
N ALA A 126 5.19 -25.10 19.91
CA ALA A 126 5.07 -25.83 21.17
C ALA A 126 4.44 -27.21 21.00
N GLN A 127 3.46 -27.35 20.10
CA GLN A 127 2.79 -28.63 19.85
C GLN A 127 3.63 -29.57 18.96
N PHE A 128 4.23 -29.05 17.88
CA PHE A 128 5.01 -29.86 16.95
C PHE A 128 6.33 -29.17 16.58
N PRO A 129 7.32 -29.18 17.48
CA PRO A 129 8.61 -28.52 17.23
C PRO A 129 9.38 -29.13 16.04
N ASP A 130 9.21 -30.43 15.77
CA ASP A 130 9.91 -31.13 14.70
C ASP A 130 9.42 -30.73 13.30
N ILE A 131 8.11 -30.46 13.17
CA ILE A 131 7.48 -30.10 11.89
C ILE A 131 7.54 -28.58 11.70
N TYR A 132 7.17 -27.82 12.73
CA TYR A 132 7.12 -26.36 12.70
C TYR A 132 8.45 -25.75 13.14
N THR A 133 9.54 -26.12 12.47
CA THR A 133 10.84 -25.51 12.67
C THR A 133 10.87 -24.03 12.27
N THR A 134 11.94 -23.35 12.67
CA THR A 134 12.11 -21.91 12.37
C THR A 134 12.04 -21.57 10.88
N SER A 135 12.55 -22.43 10.01
CA SER A 135 12.53 -22.24 8.56
C SER A 135 11.14 -22.47 7.96
N THR A 136 10.41 -23.48 8.45
CA THR A 136 9.07 -23.80 7.94
C THR A 136 8.05 -22.74 8.37
N LEU A 137 8.16 -22.23 9.61
CA LEU A 137 7.34 -21.11 10.09
C LEU A 137 7.65 -19.81 9.33
N ALA A 138 8.92 -19.54 9.07
CA ALA A 138 9.33 -18.36 8.30
C ALA A 138 8.69 -18.35 6.89
N ALA A 139 8.71 -19.50 6.22
CA ALA A 139 8.07 -19.66 4.92
C ALA A 139 6.54 -19.47 4.98
N LYS A 140 5.86 -20.10 5.94
CA LYS A 140 4.39 -20.02 6.07
C LYS A 140 3.89 -18.61 6.39
N PHE A 141 4.62 -17.87 7.23
CA PHE A 141 4.23 -16.53 7.66
C PHE A 141 4.88 -15.41 6.83
N GLU A 142 5.67 -15.76 5.81
CA GLU A 142 6.42 -14.82 4.95
C GLU A 142 7.24 -13.78 5.73
N VAL A 143 7.87 -14.24 6.82
CA VAL A 143 8.73 -13.42 7.68
C VAL A 143 10.14 -13.99 7.68
N SER A 144 11.12 -13.15 8.04
CA SER A 144 12.51 -13.61 8.18
C SER A 144 12.61 -14.69 9.28
N PRO A 145 13.43 -15.74 9.09
CA PRO A 145 13.68 -16.75 10.11
C PRO A 145 14.21 -16.15 11.42
N GLU A 146 14.92 -15.02 11.34
CA GLU A 146 15.38 -14.31 12.54
C GLU A 146 14.22 -13.74 13.36
N ASN A 147 13.16 -13.27 12.70
CA ASN A 147 11.99 -12.78 13.40
C ASN A 147 11.28 -13.91 14.15
N ILE A 148 11.16 -15.10 13.52
CA ILE A 148 10.61 -16.30 14.18
C ILE A 148 11.44 -16.68 15.40
N ARG A 149 12.78 -16.70 15.28
CA ARG A 149 13.66 -16.97 16.44
C ARG A 149 13.40 -16.00 17.58
N ARG A 150 13.25 -14.70 17.29
CA ARG A 150 12.95 -13.69 18.33
C ARG A 150 11.60 -13.92 18.98
N ILE A 151 10.58 -14.28 18.20
CA ILE A 151 9.23 -14.58 18.71
C ILE A 151 9.27 -15.78 19.66
N LEU A 152 9.95 -16.86 19.25
CA LEU A 152 10.08 -18.09 20.04
C LEU A 152 10.99 -17.90 21.26
N LYS A 153 12.04 -17.07 21.18
CA LYS A 153 12.94 -16.77 22.30
C LYS A 153 12.30 -15.86 23.34
N SER A 154 11.38 -14.99 22.93
CA SER A 154 10.68 -14.09 23.85
C SER A 154 9.58 -14.82 24.62
N HIS A 155 9.67 -14.78 25.96
CA HIS A 155 8.69 -15.41 26.85
C HIS A 155 7.65 -14.43 27.39
N TRP A 156 7.76 -13.15 27.03
CA TRP A 156 6.82 -12.13 27.48
C TRP A 156 5.41 -12.45 26.98
N GLN A 157 4.45 -12.44 27.90
CA GLN A 157 3.03 -12.65 27.66
C GLN A 157 2.24 -11.45 28.22
N PRO A 158 1.32 -10.88 27.44
CA PRO A 158 0.46 -9.79 27.91
C PRO A 158 -0.54 -10.28 28.96
N SER A 159 -0.95 -9.39 29.85
CA SER A 159 -2.17 -9.62 30.63
C SER A 159 -3.40 -9.55 29.72
N VAL A 160 -4.55 -10.03 30.22
CA VAL A 160 -5.81 -10.05 29.44
C VAL A 160 -6.18 -8.65 28.93
N ASP A 161 -6.07 -7.63 29.78
CA ASP A 161 -6.39 -6.24 29.42
C ASP A 161 -5.41 -5.66 28.41
N GLU A 162 -4.12 -5.96 28.56
CA GLU A 162 -3.09 -5.54 27.61
C GLU A 162 -3.28 -6.19 26.23
N GLU A 163 -3.71 -7.45 26.21
CA GLU A 163 -4.01 -8.16 24.97
C GLU A 163 -5.23 -7.57 24.28
N GLN A 164 -6.30 -7.25 25.02
CA GLN A 164 -7.45 -6.53 24.43
C GLN A 164 -7.04 -5.18 23.84
N SER A 165 -6.22 -4.41 24.56
CA SER A 165 -5.68 -3.14 24.06
C SER A 165 -4.82 -3.32 22.80
N ARG A 166 -4.02 -4.38 22.72
CA ARG A 166 -3.24 -4.72 21.51
C ARG A 166 -4.14 -5.08 20.34
N GLN A 167 -5.17 -5.88 20.58
CA GLN A 167 -6.15 -6.31 19.59
C GLN A 167 -6.88 -5.10 19.04
N GLU A 168 -7.30 -4.18 19.91
CA GLU A 168 -7.95 -2.94 19.52
C GLU A 168 -7.02 -2.04 18.69
N ARG A 169 -5.76 -1.86 19.11
CA ARG A 169 -4.77 -1.12 18.31
C ARG A 169 -4.54 -1.77 16.94
N TRP A 170 -4.49 -3.10 16.88
CA TRP A 170 -4.39 -3.84 15.62
C TRP A 170 -5.63 -3.67 14.75
N HIS A 171 -6.82 -3.68 15.35
CA HIS A 171 -8.09 -3.45 14.70
C HIS A 171 -8.16 -2.05 14.09
N ARG A 172 -7.88 -1.00 14.87
CA ARG A 172 -7.80 0.40 14.42
C ARG A 172 -6.79 0.57 13.28
N ARG A 173 -5.63 -0.08 13.37
CA ARG A 173 -4.65 -0.10 12.26
C ARG A 173 -5.25 -0.75 11.01
N GLY A 174 -5.94 -1.87 11.16
CA GLY A 174 -6.62 -2.56 10.06
C GLY A 174 -7.67 -1.68 9.39
N MET A 175 -8.43 -0.91 10.19
CA MET A 175 -9.36 0.08 9.69
C MET A 175 -8.66 1.15 8.85
N GLN A 176 -7.61 1.78 9.37
CA GLN A 176 -6.84 2.81 8.64
C GLN A 176 -6.25 2.29 7.33
N ILE A 177 -5.73 1.06 7.32
CA ILE A 177 -5.18 0.43 6.11
C ILE A 177 -6.28 0.25 5.06
N TRP A 178 -7.45 -0.24 5.47
CA TRP A 178 -8.54 -0.48 4.54
C TRP A 178 -9.26 0.77 4.11
N GLU A 179 -9.35 1.78 4.96
CA GLU A 179 -9.81 3.12 4.62
C GLU A 179 -8.93 3.73 3.52
N LYS A 180 -7.60 3.70 3.68
CA LYS A 180 -6.67 4.15 2.65
C LYS A 180 -6.82 3.37 1.34
N LYS A 181 -7.00 2.04 1.41
CA LYS A 181 -7.27 1.19 0.24
C LYS A 181 -8.62 1.50 -0.41
N ALA A 182 -9.64 1.79 0.39
CA ALA A 182 -10.98 2.12 -0.07
C ALA A 182 -11.02 3.47 -0.79
N ALA A 183 -10.25 4.45 -0.28
CA ALA A 183 -10.01 5.74 -0.92
C ALA A 183 -9.32 5.58 -2.28
N LEU A 184 -8.41 4.60 -2.41
CA LEU A 184 -7.82 4.20 -3.69
C LEU A 184 -8.79 3.41 -4.60
N GLY A 185 -10.04 3.25 -4.20
CA GLY A 185 -11.08 2.59 -4.99
C GLY A 185 -11.10 1.07 -4.91
N VAL A 186 -10.28 0.45 -4.05
CA VAL A 186 -10.30 -1.00 -3.79
C VAL A 186 -11.50 -1.34 -2.90
N LYS A 187 -12.22 -2.42 -3.23
CA LYS A 187 -13.40 -2.84 -2.46
C LYS A 187 -12.99 -3.45 -1.10
N PRO A 188 -13.44 -2.92 0.05
CA PRO A 188 -13.13 -3.51 1.35
C PRO A 188 -13.82 -4.88 1.57
N PRO A 189 -13.13 -5.85 2.21
CA PRO A 189 -13.68 -7.12 2.66
C PRO A 189 -14.91 -6.96 3.56
N ARG A 190 -15.73 -8.01 3.68
CA ARG A 190 -16.98 -7.98 4.45
C ARG A 190 -16.77 -7.51 5.90
N LYS A 191 -15.72 -7.98 6.57
CA LYS A 191 -15.40 -7.60 7.95
C LYS A 191 -15.26 -6.08 8.11
N TRP A 192 -14.54 -5.42 7.21
CA TRP A 192 -14.30 -3.97 7.28
C TRP A 192 -15.49 -3.14 6.80
N ARG A 193 -16.36 -3.70 5.95
CA ARG A 193 -17.61 -3.03 5.55
C ARG A 193 -18.64 -2.99 6.67
N ALA A 194 -18.67 -4.01 7.53
CA ALA A 194 -19.52 -4.00 8.72
C ALA A 194 -19.12 -2.87 9.68
N GLU A 195 -17.81 -2.62 9.78
CA GLU A 195 -17.20 -1.50 10.53
C GLU A 195 -17.36 -0.12 9.84
N GLY A 196 -18.17 -0.02 8.78
CA GLY A 196 -18.48 1.24 8.10
C GLY A 196 -17.50 1.68 7.00
N ILE A 197 -16.41 0.95 6.77
CA ILE A 197 -15.43 1.31 5.73
C ILE A 197 -16.03 1.02 4.34
N THR A 198 -16.40 2.10 3.66
CA THR A 198 -17.07 2.08 2.36
C THR A 198 -16.09 2.44 1.24
N ARG A 199 -16.36 2.00 0.01
CA ARG A 199 -15.55 2.34 -1.17
C ARG A 199 -15.64 3.85 -1.44
N ASP A 200 -14.66 4.41 -2.18
CA ASP A 200 -14.68 5.79 -2.71
C ASP A 200 -16.12 6.29 -2.98
N PRO A 201 -16.55 7.38 -2.31
CA PRO A 201 -17.88 7.98 -2.48
C PRO A 201 -18.29 8.18 -3.93
N ARG A 202 -17.35 8.53 -4.82
CA ARG A 202 -17.62 8.73 -6.26
C ARG A 202 -18.17 7.49 -6.97
N TYR A 203 -17.85 6.29 -6.47
CA TYR A 203 -18.45 5.05 -6.97
C TYR A 203 -19.91 4.91 -6.53
N HIS A 204 -20.22 5.31 -5.30
CA HIS A 204 -21.57 5.28 -4.76
C HIS A 204 -22.47 6.31 -5.44
N ASP A 205 -21.96 7.50 -5.73
CA ASP A 205 -22.71 8.58 -6.39
C ASP A 205 -23.14 8.18 -7.80
N ARG A 206 -22.22 7.63 -8.61
CA ARG A 206 -22.54 7.12 -9.95
C ARG A 206 -23.61 6.03 -9.92
N ARG A 207 -23.58 5.16 -8.90
CA ARG A 207 -24.59 4.11 -8.73
C ARG A 207 -25.95 4.69 -8.30
N ARG A 208 -25.97 5.63 -7.35
CA ARG A 208 -27.20 6.31 -6.90
C ARG A 208 -27.83 7.08 -8.04
N ALA A 209 -27.06 7.87 -8.79
CA ALA A 209 -27.55 8.62 -9.95
C ALA A 209 -28.16 7.70 -11.03
N ARG A 210 -27.59 6.51 -11.24
CA ARG A 210 -28.20 5.50 -12.13
C ARG A 210 -29.53 5.00 -11.57
N ILE A 211 -29.61 4.62 -10.30
CA ILE A 211 -30.85 4.17 -9.66
C ILE A 211 -31.94 5.25 -9.72
N GLN A 212 -31.58 6.51 -9.48
CA GLN A 212 -32.52 7.62 -9.56
C GLN A 212 -33.04 7.80 -11.00
N ARG A 213 -32.16 7.76 -12.01
CA ARG A 213 -32.60 7.75 -13.42
C ARG A 213 -33.50 6.56 -13.74
N ASP A 214 -33.23 5.41 -13.15
CA ASP A 214 -34.06 4.21 -13.33
C ASP A 214 -35.47 4.41 -12.74
N LYS A 215 -35.56 4.96 -11.53
CA LYS A 215 -36.82 5.30 -10.88
C LYS A 215 -37.62 6.37 -11.63
N VAL A 216 -36.98 7.47 -12.01
CA VAL A 216 -37.64 8.55 -12.75
C VAL A 216 -38.25 8.02 -14.05
N TRP A 217 -37.52 7.16 -14.77
CA TRP A 217 -38.03 6.53 -15.98
C TRP A 217 -39.24 5.63 -15.72
N GLU A 218 -39.22 4.82 -14.65
CA GLU A 218 -40.36 4.00 -14.25
C GLU A 218 -41.58 4.85 -13.83
N GLU A 219 -41.36 5.97 -13.13
CA GLU A 219 -42.40 6.94 -12.78
C GLU A 219 -42.99 7.62 -14.02
N GLU A 220 -42.16 8.02 -14.98
CA GLU A 220 -42.61 8.59 -16.25
C GLU A 220 -43.44 7.58 -17.05
N GLU A 221 -42.98 6.33 -17.17
CA GLU A 221 -43.72 5.27 -17.87
C GLU A 221 -45.04 4.94 -17.16
N THR A 222 -45.05 4.86 -15.83
CA THR A 222 -46.29 4.63 -15.08
C THR A 222 -47.26 5.80 -15.20
N ASN A 223 -46.76 7.05 -15.21
CA ASN A 223 -47.58 8.23 -15.46
C ASN A 223 -48.13 8.26 -16.89
N LYS A 224 -47.32 7.94 -17.91
CA LYS A 224 -47.79 7.77 -19.30
C LYS A 224 -48.86 6.70 -19.40
N TYR A 225 -48.68 5.56 -18.73
CA TYR A 225 -49.65 4.46 -18.74
C TYR A 225 -50.95 4.83 -18.03
N ARG A 226 -50.87 5.56 -16.90
CA ARG A 226 -52.04 6.13 -16.20
C ARG A 226 -52.78 7.12 -17.09
N ALA A 227 -52.08 8.06 -17.72
CA ALA A 227 -52.66 9.03 -18.65
C ALA A 227 -53.32 8.37 -19.86
N TYR A 228 -52.67 7.36 -20.45
CA TYR A 228 -53.23 6.55 -21.53
C TYR A 228 -54.53 5.84 -21.09
N ARG A 229 -54.53 5.23 -19.89
CA ARG A 229 -55.70 4.57 -19.31
C ARG A 229 -56.84 5.55 -19.04
N GLU A 230 -56.55 6.73 -18.49
CA GLU A 230 -57.53 7.79 -18.25
C GLU A 230 -58.11 8.33 -19.57
N GLY A 231 -57.27 8.48 -20.60
CA GLY A 231 -57.71 8.85 -21.95
C GLY A 231 -58.68 7.82 -22.55
N LEU A 232 -58.38 6.53 -22.40
CA LEU A 232 -59.28 5.43 -22.78
C LEU A 232 -60.62 5.47 -22.02
N GLN A 233 -60.60 5.72 -20.71
CA GLN A 233 -61.83 5.82 -19.92
C GLN A 233 -62.68 7.04 -20.30
N LYS A 234 -62.05 8.19 -20.57
CA LYS A 234 -62.74 9.38 -21.06
C LYS A 234 -63.33 9.19 -22.46
N ALA A 235 -62.63 8.47 -23.34
CA ALA A 235 -63.15 8.15 -24.68
C ALA A 235 -64.33 7.16 -24.61
N ALA A 236 -64.27 6.17 -23.74
CA ALA A 236 -65.36 5.22 -23.51
C ALA A 236 -66.59 5.86 -22.85
N GLY A 237 -66.42 6.87 -22.00
CA GLY A 237 -67.51 7.60 -21.36
C GLY A 237 -68.17 8.69 -22.22
N LYS A 238 -67.68 8.94 -23.45
CA LYS A 238 -68.18 9.98 -24.36
C LYS A 238 -69.13 9.44 -25.45
N VAL A 239 -69.52 8.16 -25.34
CA VAL A 239 -70.48 7.48 -26.21
C VAL A 239 -71.79 7.33 -25.43
N VAL A 240 -72.49 8.43 -25.18
CA VAL A 240 -73.91 8.49 -24.78
C VAL A 240 -74.49 9.77 -25.37
#